data_AF-A0A2V5ZCS3-F1
#
_entry.id   AF-A0A2V5ZCS3-F1
#
_cell.length_a   1.000
_cell.length_b   1.000
_cell.length_c   1.000
_cell.angle_alpha   90.00
_cell.angle_beta   90.00
_cell.angle_gamma   90.00
#
_symmetry.space_group_name_H-M   'P 1'
#
loop_
_entity.id
_entity.type
_entity.pdbx_description
1 polymer ?
#
loop_
_entity_poly.entity_id
_entity_poly.type
_entity_poly.pdbx_seq_one_letter_code
_entity_poly.pdbx_strand_id
1 'polypeptide(L)'
;DIDDFLDRLDTALTISAFQDNLRARLSGTLDLEIYHFEQPAPGLIDSSIDTLFNPRLTLFLDTQIGPQIYFFAQSRLDRGFDPSNHGAQIRLDEYALRI
;
A
#
# COMPACT_ATOMS: atom_id res chain seq x y z
N ASP A 1 -24.16 -0.58 -2.11
CA ASP A 1 -23.49 -0.54 -3.44
C ASP A 1 -21.97 -0.37 -3.42
N ILE A 2 -21.37 0.68 -2.84
CA ILE A 2 -19.89 0.75 -2.63
C ILE A 2 -19.48 0.16 -1.29
N ASP A 3 -20.22 0.48 -0.22
CA ASP A 3 -19.94 -0.06 1.12
C ASP A 3 -19.98 -1.59 1.12
N ASP A 4 -21.01 -2.19 0.53
CA ASP A 4 -21.10 -3.66 0.40
C ASP A 4 -19.93 -4.28 -0.37
N PHE A 5 -19.37 -3.55 -1.34
CA PHE A 5 -18.18 -4.01 -2.06
C PHE A 5 -16.94 -3.97 -1.17
N LEU A 6 -16.75 -2.89 -0.42
CA LEU A 6 -15.64 -2.75 0.53
C LEU A 6 -15.73 -3.78 1.66
N ASP A 7 -16.94 -4.05 2.17
CA ASP A 7 -17.18 -5.06 3.21
C ASP A 7 -16.85 -6.47 2.71
N ARG A 8 -17.24 -6.79 1.47
CA ARG A 8 -16.88 -8.06 0.82
C ARG A 8 -15.38 -8.18 0.60
N LEU A 9 -14.72 -7.09 0.23
CA LEU A 9 -13.28 -7.06 0.05
C LEU A 9 -12.57 -7.27 1.39
N ASP A 10 -12.95 -6.57 2.46
CA ASP A 10 -12.39 -6.77 3.81
C ASP A 10 -12.56 -8.21 4.29
N THR A 11 -13.74 -8.80 4.06
CA THR A 11 -14.01 -10.20 4.38
C THR A 11 -13.13 -11.14 3.56
N ALA A 12 -12.98 -10.91 2.26
CA ALA A 12 -12.15 -11.74 1.38
C ALA A 12 -10.65 -11.63 1.69
N LEU A 13 -10.23 -10.48 2.24
CA LEU A 13 -8.85 -10.20 2.62
C LEU A 13 -8.55 -10.58 4.08
N THR A 14 -9.53 -11.13 4.80
CA THR A 14 -9.35 -11.67 6.14
C THR A 14 -9.48 -13.19 6.11
N ILE A 15 -8.43 -13.88 6.56
CA ILE A 15 -8.39 -15.34 6.67
C ILE A 15 -8.32 -15.69 8.14
N SER A 16 -9.24 -16.53 8.62
CA SER A 16 -9.10 -17.22 9.90
C SER A 16 -9.21 -18.73 9.73
N ALA A 17 -8.37 -19.48 10.43
CA ALA A 17 -8.28 -20.94 10.34
C ALA A 17 -7.93 -21.56 11.69
N PHE A 18 -8.12 -22.89 11.80
CA PHE A 18 -7.81 -23.69 12.99
C PHE A 18 -8.46 -23.15 14.28
N GLN A 19 -9.77 -22.89 14.25
CA GLN A 19 -10.50 -22.31 15.40
C GLN A 19 -9.88 -20.97 15.85
N ASP A 20 -9.61 -20.08 14.88
CA ASP A 20 -8.99 -18.76 15.08
C ASP A 20 -7.55 -18.79 15.64
N ASN A 21 -6.90 -19.95 15.64
CA ASN A 21 -5.49 -20.07 16.00
C ASN A 21 -4.55 -19.55 14.89
N LEU A 22 -5.05 -19.36 13.68
CA LEU A 22 -4.37 -18.59 12.63
C LEU A 22 -5.31 -17.50 12.16
N ARG A 23 -4.87 -16.25 12.22
CA ARG A 23 -5.58 -15.11 11.65
C ARG A 23 -4.62 -14.29 10.81
N ALA A 24 -4.97 -14.04 9.55
CA ALA A 24 -4.25 -13.14 8.67
C ALA A 24 -5.23 -12.10 8.11
N ARG A 25 -4.79 -10.85 8.01
CA ARG A 25 -5.55 -9.77 7.40
C ARG A 25 -4.64 -9.01 6.44
N LEU A 26 -5.10 -8.84 5.20
CA LEU A 26 -4.52 -7.91 4.26
C LEU A 26 -5.36 -6.64 4.25
N SER A 27 -4.75 -5.50 4.52
CA SER A 27 -5.38 -4.18 4.47
C SER A 27 -4.52 -3.22 3.67
N GLY A 28 -5.02 -2.02 3.39
CA GLY A 28 -4.26 -1.05 2.61
C GLY A 28 -4.94 0.27 2.38
N THR A 29 -4.20 1.18 1.75
CA THR A 29 -4.67 2.50 1.30
C THR A 29 -4.36 2.68 -0.17
N LEU A 30 -5.27 3.32 -0.89
CA LEU A 30 -5.08 3.75 -2.27
C LEU A 30 -5.19 5.28 -2.31
N ASP A 31 -4.07 5.93 -2.53
CA ASP A 31 -3.96 7.38 -2.63
C ASP A 31 -3.86 7.77 -4.11
N LEU A 32 -4.75 8.66 -4.56
CA LEU A 32 -4.81 9.14 -5.94
C LEU A 32 -4.61 10.66 -5.95
N GLU A 33 -3.41 11.10 -6.28
CA GLU A 33 -3.03 12.52 -6.25
C GLU A 33 -2.73 13.04 -7.66
N ILE A 34 -3.19 14.27 -7.95
CA ILE A 34 -2.88 15.01 -9.18
C ILE A 34 -2.26 16.34 -8.79
N TYR A 35 -1.08 16.62 -9.31
CA TYR A 35 -0.36 17.88 -9.13
C TYR A 35 -0.32 18.63 -10.45
N HIS A 36 -0.64 19.93 -10.42
CA HIS A 36 -0.47 20.84 -11.56
C HIS A 36 0.59 21.89 -11.19
N PHE A 37 1.62 22.04 -12.01
CA PHE A 37 2.76 22.90 -11.73
C PHE A 37 2.67 24.19 -12.55
N GLU A 38 2.58 25.34 -11.89
CA GLU A 38 2.54 26.66 -12.58
C GLU A 38 3.93 27.17 -12.99
N GLN A 39 5.00 26.58 -12.45
CA GLN A 39 6.39 26.89 -12.74
C GLN A 39 7.17 25.56 -12.83
N PRO A 40 8.27 25.47 -13.61
CA PRO A 40 9.05 24.24 -13.72
C PRO A 40 9.42 23.73 -12.33
N ALA A 41 9.22 22.43 -12.10
CA ALA A 41 9.37 21.83 -10.77
C ALA A 41 10.75 22.18 -10.19
N PRO A 42 10.83 22.60 -8.91
CA PRO A 42 12.06 23.12 -8.33
C PRO A 42 13.13 22.02 -8.25
N GLY A 43 14.00 21.94 -9.27
CA GLY A 43 15.32 21.30 -9.33
C GLY A 43 15.48 19.82 -8.97
N LEU A 44 14.45 19.16 -8.41
CA LEU A 44 14.48 17.79 -7.92
C LEU A 44 13.59 16.84 -8.73
N ILE A 45 12.77 17.38 -9.64
CA ILE A 45 11.95 16.61 -10.57
C ILE A 45 12.28 17.14 -11.97
N ASP A 46 13.04 16.37 -12.75
CA ASP A 46 13.40 16.71 -14.14
C ASP A 46 12.21 16.38 -15.05
N SER A 47 11.15 17.15 -14.91
CA SER A 47 9.85 16.92 -15.54
C SER A 47 9.51 18.07 -16.46
N SER A 48 9.49 17.81 -17.77
CA SER A 48 8.89 18.70 -18.79
C SER A 48 7.35 18.65 -18.78
N ILE A 49 6.75 18.16 -17.69
CA ILE A 49 5.34 17.82 -17.58
C ILE A 49 4.67 18.80 -16.62
N ASP A 50 3.69 19.57 -17.10
CA ASP A 50 2.96 20.57 -16.30
C ASP A 50 1.96 19.93 -15.33
N THR A 51 1.72 18.62 -15.44
CA THR A 51 0.77 17.88 -14.60
C THR A 51 1.28 16.48 -14.30
N LEU A 52 1.29 16.10 -13.02
CA LEU A 52 1.75 14.82 -12.52
C LEU A 52 0.62 14.07 -11.82
N PHE A 53 0.27 12.88 -12.32
CA PHE A 53 -0.56 11.91 -11.61
C PHE A 53 0.32 10.94 -10.81
N ASN A 54 0.07 10.84 -9.51
CA ASN A 54 0.88 10.07 -8.56
C ASN A 54 0.00 9.07 -7.77
N PRO A 55 -0.34 7.90 -8.35
CA PRO A 55 -1.05 6.87 -7.63
C PRO A 55 -0.09 6.16 -6.65
N ARG A 56 -0.58 5.87 -5.44
CA ARG A 56 0.14 5.08 -4.43
C ARG A 56 -0.79 4.05 -3.81
N LEU A 57 -0.37 2.79 -3.83
CA LEU A 57 -1.01 1.70 -3.11
C LEU A 57 -0.08 1.26 -1.98
N THR A 58 -0.56 1.29 -0.74
CA THR A 58 0.15 0.72 0.42
C THR A 58 -0.64 -0.47 0.94
N LEU A 59 0.02 -1.61 1.13
CA LEU A 59 -0.58 -2.84 1.63
C LEU A 59 0.10 -3.26 2.95
N PHE A 60 -0.71 -3.72 3.88
CA PHE A 60 -0.32 -4.18 5.21
C PHE A 60 -0.82 -5.61 5.41
N LEU A 61 0.10 -6.51 5.75
CA LEU A 61 -0.22 -7.89 6.11
C LEU A 61 0.00 -8.06 7.61
N ASP A 62 -1.07 -8.33 8.34
CA ASP A 62 -1.07 -8.65 9.76
C ASP A 62 -1.38 -10.13 9.94
N THR A 63 -0.49 -10.89 10.59
CA THR A 63 -0.70 -12.32 10.85
C THR A 63 -0.44 -12.66 12.31
N GLN A 64 -1.41 -13.30 12.95
CA GLN A 64 -1.34 -13.83 14.31
C GLN A 64 -1.45 -15.36 14.25
N ILE A 65 -0.47 -16.05 14.84
CA ILE A 65 -0.45 -17.51 14.97
C ILE A 65 -0.44 -17.86 16.46
N GLY A 66 -1.59 -18.31 16.94
CA GLY A 66 -1.88 -18.55 18.35
C GLY A 66 -1.60 -17.33 19.21
N PRO A 67 -1.28 -17.51 20.49
CA PRO A 67 -1.02 -16.40 21.40
C PRO A 67 0.41 -15.83 21.31
N GLN A 68 1.31 -16.50 20.58
CA GLN A 68 2.76 -16.28 20.70
C GLN A 68 3.33 -15.52 19.52
N ILE A 69 2.94 -15.88 18.30
CA ILE A 69 3.63 -15.41 17.10
C ILE A 69 2.79 -14.34 16.43
N TYR A 70 3.39 -13.18 16.22
CA TYR A 70 2.82 -12.10 15.41
C TYR A 70 3.82 -11.70 14.32
N PHE A 71 3.31 -11.56 13.10
CA PHE A 71 4.07 -11.11 11.94
C PHE A 71 3.35 -9.94 11.28
N PHE A 72 4.14 -8.95 10.89
CA PHE A 72 3.69 -7.79 10.14
C PHE A 72 4.58 -7.59 8.92
N ALA A 73 3.98 -7.20 7.78
CA ALA A 73 4.72 -6.73 6.63
C ALA A 73 3.98 -5.59 5.92
N GLN A 74 4.74 -4.60 5.44
CA GLN A 74 4.24 -3.50 4.64
C GLN A 74 4.88 -3.54 3.25
N SER A 75 4.07 -3.43 2.21
CA SER A 75 4.53 -3.22 0.84
C SER A 75 3.87 -2.00 0.22
N ARG A 76 4.55 -1.38 -0.75
CA ARG A 76 4.09 -0.19 -1.43
C ARG A 76 4.31 -0.28 -2.92
N LEU A 77 3.32 0.13 -3.70
CA LEU A 77 3.41 0.34 -5.12
C LEU A 77 3.23 1.84 -5.39
N ASP A 78 4.28 2.52 -5.85
CA ASP A 78 4.27 3.97 -6.14
C ASP A 78 5.21 4.34 -7.31
N ARG A 79 5.25 5.62 -7.69
CA ARG A 79 6.18 6.13 -8.72
C ARG A 79 7.61 6.40 -8.19
N GLY A 80 7.89 6.01 -6.94
CA GLY A 80 9.18 6.25 -6.31
C GLY A 80 9.54 7.71 -6.04
N PHE A 81 10.84 7.96 -5.90
CA PHE A 81 11.38 9.28 -5.50
C PHE A 81 11.38 10.27 -6.68
N ASP A 82 11.68 9.80 -7.89
CA ASP A 82 11.59 10.60 -9.12
C ASP A 82 10.39 10.12 -9.95
N PRO A 83 9.23 10.76 -9.80
CA PRO A 83 8.03 10.34 -10.49
C PRO A 83 8.09 10.63 -12.00
N SER A 84 9.03 11.44 -12.49
CA SER A 84 9.09 11.85 -13.90
C SER A 84 9.75 10.83 -14.81
N ASN A 85 10.63 9.98 -14.26
CA ASN A 85 11.62 9.25 -15.04
C ASN A 85 11.37 7.72 -15.09
N HIS A 86 10.56 7.17 -14.18
CA HIS A 86 10.32 5.72 -14.09
C HIS A 86 8.85 5.37 -13.78
N GLY A 87 8.40 4.22 -14.28
CA GLY A 87 7.05 3.68 -14.05
C GLY A 87 6.80 3.26 -12.60
N ALA A 88 5.64 2.64 -12.34
CA ALA A 88 5.32 2.15 -11.00
C ALA A 88 6.32 1.08 -10.52
N GLN A 89 6.78 1.21 -9.29
CA GLN A 89 7.69 0.28 -8.61
C GLN A 89 7.00 -0.37 -7.41
N ILE A 90 7.34 -1.62 -7.11
CA ILE A 90 6.90 -2.33 -5.91
C ILE A 90 8.07 -2.37 -4.92
N ARG A 91 7.80 -2.02 -3.67
CA ARG A 91 8.76 -2.05 -2.55
C ARG A 91 8.18 -2.82 -1.37
N LEU A 92 9.05 -3.53 -0.67
CA LEU A 92 8.78 -4.05 0.67
C LEU A 92 9.40 -3.06 1.65
N ASP A 93 8.57 -2.29 2.34
CA ASP A 93 9.03 -1.16 3.15
C ASP A 93 9.44 -1.61 4.56
N GLU A 94 8.64 -2.47 5.19
CA GLU A 94 8.84 -2.87 6.58
C GLU A 94 8.38 -4.31 6.82
N TYR A 95 9.03 -4.98 7.78
CA TYR A 95 8.58 -6.25 8.33
C TYR A 95 8.94 -6.36 9.81
N ALA A 96 8.09 -7.02 10.58
CA ALA A 96 8.32 -7.30 11.99
C ALA A 96 7.87 -8.72 12.36
N LEU A 97 8.60 -9.34 13.27
CA LEU A 97 8.27 -10.65 13.84
C LEU A 97 8.41 -10.57 15.36
N ARG A 98 7.35 -10.97 16.07
CA ARG A 98 7.34 -11.13 17.52
C ARG A 98 7.02 -12.60 17.85
N ILE A 99 7.78 -13.15 18.79
CA ILE A 99 7.66 -14.52 19.30
C ILE A 99 7.68 -14.54 20.82
#